data_AF-A0A8S1N897-F1
#
_entry.id   AF-A0A8S1N897-F1
#
_cell.length_a   1.000
_cell.length_b   1.000
_cell.length_c   1.000
_cell.angle_alpha   90.00
_cell.angle_beta   90.00
_cell.angle_gamma   90.00
#
_symmetry.space_group_name_H-M   'P 1'
#
loop_
_entity.id
_entity.type
_entity.pdbx_description
1 polymer ?
#
loop_
_entity_poly.entity_id
_entity_poly.type
_entity_poly.pdbx_seq_one_letter_code
_entity_poly.pdbx_strand_id
1 'polypeptide(L)'
;MKQNYDHVITSQAIQDVIKGGDKVEEIRIQYEIKCVGIEIETTQIGKEIVKYKFTITKIDLSTGLKQSHDFFRRYTHFFWLQNELQNKQIGRIIPSLPEKQTVYDKDKRYPYLLQ
;
A
#
# COMPACT_ATOMS: atom_id res chain seq x y z
N MET A 1 41.62 37.87 -35.64
CA MET A 1 41.74 36.40 -35.80
C MET A 1 40.42 35.79 -35.37
N LYS A 2 39.85 34.86 -36.15
CA LYS A 2 38.47 34.35 -35.98
C LYS A 2 38.32 33.49 -34.73
N GLN A 3 37.25 33.74 -33.98
CA GLN A 3 36.75 32.89 -32.90
C GLN A 3 36.18 31.60 -33.53
N ASN A 4 36.74 30.45 -33.20
CA ASN A 4 36.12 29.15 -33.44
C ASN A 4 35.66 28.61 -32.09
N TYR A 5 34.44 28.98 -31.70
CA TYR A 5 33.69 28.16 -30.76
C TYR A 5 33.05 27.05 -31.57
N ASP A 6 33.35 25.81 -31.24
CA ASP A 6 32.66 24.65 -31.79
C ASP A 6 31.15 24.85 -31.55
N HIS A 7 30.41 25.08 -32.62
CA HIS A 7 28.96 25.02 -32.59
C HIS A 7 28.58 23.57 -32.34
N VAL A 8 28.44 23.22 -31.06
CA VAL A 8 27.72 22.01 -30.67
C VAL A 8 26.27 22.22 -31.08
N ILE A 9 25.91 21.66 -32.25
CA ILE A 9 24.52 21.55 -32.67
C ILE A 9 23.90 20.49 -31.76
N THR A 10 23.44 20.91 -30.59
CA THR A 10 22.59 20.07 -29.74
C THR A 10 21.35 19.73 -30.56
N SER A 11 21.09 18.43 -30.76
CA SER A 11 19.95 17.97 -31.54
C SER A 11 18.66 18.62 -31.03
N GLN A 12 17.70 18.83 -31.93
CA GLN A 12 16.37 19.36 -31.58
C GLN A 12 15.74 18.57 -30.42
N ALA A 13 16.01 17.26 -30.34
CA ALA A 13 15.56 16.39 -29.25
C ALA A 13 16.10 16.82 -27.86
N ILE A 14 17.32 17.34 -27.76
CA ILE A 14 17.87 17.85 -26.49
C ILE A 14 17.18 19.17 -26.11
N GLN A 15 16.90 20.05 -27.08
CA GLN A 15 16.14 21.26 -26.81
C GLN A 15 14.68 20.98 -26.42
N ASP A 16 14.07 19.95 -27.00
CA ASP A 16 12.69 19.56 -26.70
C ASP A 16 12.57 18.92 -25.31
N VAL A 17 13.60 18.18 -24.83
CA VAL A 17 13.68 17.70 -23.44
C VAL A 17 13.82 18.85 -22.45
N ILE A 18 14.58 19.89 -22.79
CA ILE A 18 14.79 21.06 -21.92
C ILE A 18 13.54 21.97 -21.89
N LYS A 19 12.83 22.13 -23.03
CA LYS A 19 11.58 22.91 -23.11
C LYS A 19 10.36 22.16 -22.55
N GLY A 20 10.40 20.83 -22.50
CA GLY A 20 9.40 19.99 -21.86
C GLY A 20 9.58 19.82 -20.35
N GLY A 21 10.58 20.49 -19.75
CA GLY A 21 10.92 20.37 -18.33
C GLY A 21 9.96 21.06 -17.36
N ASP A 22 8.87 21.68 -17.84
CA ASP A 22 7.88 22.29 -16.97
C ASP A 22 6.77 21.30 -16.61
N LYS A 23 6.78 20.94 -15.32
CA LYS A 23 5.90 20.03 -14.57
C LYS A 23 6.42 18.60 -14.44
N VAL A 24 7.49 18.44 -13.66
CA VAL A 24 7.51 17.32 -12.72
C VAL A 24 6.34 17.54 -11.76
N GLU A 25 5.15 17.03 -12.12
CA GLU A 25 4.03 17.01 -11.18
C GLU A 25 4.46 16.09 -10.03
N GLU A 26 4.81 16.70 -8.90
CA GLU A 26 5.16 15.97 -7.69
C GLU A 26 3.87 15.34 -7.14
N ILE A 27 3.61 14.09 -7.54
CA ILE A 27 2.44 13.34 -7.10
C ILE A 27 2.63 12.97 -5.62
N ARG A 28 2.07 13.80 -4.73
CA ARG A 28 2.06 13.57 -3.29
C ARG A 28 0.84 12.74 -2.90
N ILE A 29 1.03 11.44 -2.70
CA ILE A 29 -0.05 10.51 -2.30
C ILE A 29 0.17 10.06 -0.85
N GLN A 30 -0.89 10.12 -0.06
CA GLN A 30 -0.99 9.50 1.26
C GLN A 30 -1.96 8.31 1.21
N TYR A 31 -1.63 7.24 1.93
CA TYR A 31 -2.53 6.10 2.14
C TYR A 31 -2.96 6.02 3.60
N GLU A 32 -4.25 5.88 3.83
CA GLU A 32 -4.82 5.54 5.14
C GLU A 32 -5.41 4.13 5.06
N ILE A 33 -5.11 3.28 6.04
CA ILE A 33 -5.65 1.92 6.13
C ILE A 33 -6.32 1.76 7.50
N LYS A 34 -7.57 1.30 7.51
CA LYS A 34 -8.32 1.01 8.73
C LYS A 34 -8.88 -0.40 8.69
N CYS A 35 -8.74 -1.14 9.78
CA CYS A 35 -9.51 -2.35 10.03
C CYS A 35 -10.87 -1.93 10.60
N VAL A 36 -11.94 -2.18 9.86
CA VAL A 36 -13.28 -1.64 10.17
C VAL A 36 -14.27 -2.70 10.66
N GLY A 37 -13.88 -3.98 10.66
CA GLY A 37 -14.74 -5.04 11.18
C GLY A 37 -14.16 -6.44 11.00
N ILE A 38 -14.89 -7.42 11.55
CA ILE A 38 -14.57 -8.85 11.48
C ILE A 38 -15.80 -9.58 10.93
N GLU A 39 -15.59 -10.52 10.02
CA GLU A 39 -16.60 -11.42 9.48
C GLU A 39 -16.17 -12.87 9.75
N ILE A 40 -17.11 -13.70 10.23
CA ILE A 40 -16.86 -15.12 10.49
C ILE A 40 -17.67 -15.92 9.50
N GLU A 41 -16.98 -16.65 8.63
CA GLU A 41 -17.60 -17.55 7.67
C GLU A 41 -17.52 -19.00 8.17
N THR A 42 -18.64 -19.69 8.23
CA THR A 42 -18.66 -21.13 8.56
C THR A 42 -18.60 -21.94 7.29
N THR A 43 -17.53 -22.73 7.13
CA THR A 43 -17.39 -23.65 6.01
C THR A 43 -18.39 -24.81 6.09
N GLN A 44 -18.61 -25.50 4.97
CA GLN A 44 -19.50 -26.68 4.90
C GLN A 44 -19.13 -27.80 5.88
N ILE A 45 -17.88 -27.85 6.35
CA ILE A 45 -17.36 -28.85 7.30
C ILE A 45 -17.37 -28.30 8.75
N GLY A 46 -18.13 -27.24 9.02
CA GLY A 46 -18.28 -26.64 10.36
C GLY A 46 -17.04 -25.90 10.88
N LYS A 47 -16.00 -25.70 10.06
CA LYS A 47 -14.84 -24.87 10.45
C LYS A 47 -15.17 -23.39 10.26
N GLU A 48 -14.94 -22.59 11.29
CA GLU A 48 -15.07 -21.14 11.24
C GLU A 48 -13.79 -20.51 10.69
N ILE A 49 -13.96 -19.55 9.77
CA ILE A 49 -12.89 -18.77 9.16
C ILE A 49 -13.11 -17.31 9.52
N VAL A 50 -12.14 -16.72 10.21
CA VAL A 50 -12.16 -15.30 10.55
C VAL A 50 -11.55 -14.49 9.40
N LYS A 51 -12.32 -13.53 8.89
CA LYS A 51 -11.91 -12.50 7.94
C LYS A 51 -11.99 -11.13 8.61
N TYR A 52 -11.11 -10.23 8.21
CA TYR A 52 -11.04 -8.86 8.66
C TYR A 52 -11.38 -7.95 7.48
N LYS A 53 -12.31 -7.03 7.69
CA LYS A 53 -12.70 -6.02 6.71
C LYS A 53 -11.76 -4.82 6.86
N PHE A 54 -11.15 -4.40 5.76
CA PHE A 54 -10.32 -3.21 5.70
C PHE A 54 -10.89 -2.21 4.70
N THR A 55 -10.66 -0.94 5.01
CA THR A 55 -10.81 0.16 4.05
C THR A 55 -9.43 0.77 3.85
N ILE A 56 -8.98 0.83 2.59
CA ILE A 56 -7.82 1.62 2.20
C ILE A 56 -8.30 2.87 1.47
N THR A 57 -7.84 4.03 1.92
CA THR A 57 -8.13 5.33 1.29
C THR A 57 -6.85 5.90 0.74
N LYS A 58 -6.81 6.08 -0.58
CA LYS A 58 -5.79 6.86 -1.28
C LYS A 58 -6.20 8.33 -1.25
N ILE A 59 -5.31 9.19 -0.77
CA ILE A 59 -5.51 10.63 -0.69
C ILE A 59 -4.46 11.29 -1.57
N ASP A 60 -4.90 12.01 -2.60
CA ASP A 60 -4.03 12.93 -3.32
C ASP A 60 -3.90 14.21 -2.49
N LEU A 61 -2.70 14.51 -2.02
CA LEU A 61 -2.43 15.67 -1.17
C LEU A 61 -2.44 16.99 -1.94
N SER A 62 -2.35 16.94 -3.27
CA SER A 62 -2.35 18.13 -4.13
C SER A 62 -3.77 18.59 -4.42
N THR A 63 -4.68 17.64 -4.66
CA THR A 63 -6.08 17.91 -5.00
C THR A 63 -7.05 17.70 -3.84
N GLY A 64 -6.62 17.01 -2.78
CA GLY A 64 -7.48 16.56 -1.69
C GLY A 64 -8.43 15.42 -2.07
N LEU A 65 -8.36 14.92 -3.31
CA LEU A 65 -9.25 13.85 -3.78
C LEU A 65 -8.97 12.55 -3.02
N LYS A 66 -10.05 11.92 -2.55
CA LYS A 66 -10.00 10.66 -1.81
C LYS A 66 -10.66 9.55 -2.60
N GLN A 67 -9.99 8.41 -2.70
CA GLN A 67 -10.53 7.19 -3.29
C GLN A 67 -10.40 6.05 -2.29
N SER A 68 -11.51 5.45 -1.91
CA SER A 68 -11.57 4.37 -0.92
C SER A 68 -11.89 3.04 -1.57
N HIS A 69 -11.28 1.97 -1.08
CA HIS A 69 -11.57 0.61 -1.48
C HIS A 69 -11.71 -0.29 -0.25
N ASP A 70 -12.81 -1.02 -0.20
CA ASP A 70 -13.10 -2.00 0.83
C ASP A 70 -12.67 -3.39 0.37
N PHE A 71 -12.01 -4.14 1.26
CA PHE A 71 -11.59 -5.50 0.96
C PHE A 71 -11.51 -6.35 2.23
N PHE A 72 -11.60 -7.67 2.04
CA PHE A 72 -11.50 -8.64 3.12
C PHE A 72 -10.20 -9.43 3.04
N ARG A 73 -9.53 -9.63 4.18
CA ARG A 73 -8.34 -10.49 4.28
C ARG A 73 -8.41 -11.35 5.54
N ARG A 74 -7.56 -12.37 5.56
CA ARG A 74 -7.40 -13.31 6.67
C ARG A 74 -5.98 -13.14 7.18
N TYR A 75 -5.72 -13.58 8.40
CA TYR A 75 -4.36 -13.55 8.96
C TYR A 75 -3.33 -14.18 8.01
N THR A 76 -3.67 -15.32 7.40
CA THR A 76 -2.78 -16.04 6.47
C THR A 76 -2.40 -15.21 5.23
N HIS A 77 -3.26 -14.30 4.78
CA HIS A 77 -2.92 -13.41 3.66
C HIS A 77 -1.85 -12.38 4.05
N PHE A 78 -1.89 -11.86 5.28
CA PHE A 78 -0.87 -10.94 5.79
C PHE A 78 0.44 -11.67 6.08
N PHE A 79 0.37 -12.90 6.60
CA PHE A 79 1.54 -13.75 6.80
C PHE A 79 2.27 -14.02 5.48
N TRP A 80 1.53 -14.37 4.42
CA TRP A 80 2.09 -14.49 3.08
C TRP A 80 2.72 -13.18 2.60
N LEU A 81 2.04 -12.04 2.75
CA LEU A 81 2.55 -10.74 2.34
C LEU A 81 3.85 -10.37 3.07
N GLN A 82 3.94 -10.63 4.38
CA GLN A 82 5.14 -10.37 5.15
C GLN A 82 6.33 -11.17 4.60
N ASN A 83 6.14 -12.47 4.31
CA ASN A 83 7.17 -13.31 3.71
C ASN A 83 7.62 -12.80 2.34
N GLU A 84 6.68 -12.39 1.48
CA GLU A 84 6.98 -11.81 0.17
C GLU A 84 7.81 -10.53 0.27
N LEU A 85 7.46 -9.64 1.21
CA LEU A 85 8.18 -8.39 1.42
C LEU A 85 9.61 -8.64 1.95
N GLN A 86 9.78 -9.63 2.85
CA GLN A 86 11.08 -10.03 3.39
C GLN A 86 11.98 -10.62 2.29
N ASN A 87 11.43 -11.52 1.46
CA ASN A 87 12.16 -12.15 0.37
C ASN A 87 12.65 -11.15 -0.68
N LYS A 88 11.87 -10.09 -0.93
CA LYS A 88 12.23 -9.04 -1.87
C LYS A 88 13.30 -8.07 -1.36
N GLN A 89 13.78 -8.25 -0.12
CA GLN A 89 14.76 -7.36 0.53
C GLN A 89 14.44 -5.88 0.31
N ILE A 90 13.15 -5.53 0.42
CA ILE A 90 12.76 -4.13 0.47
C ILE A 90 13.47 -3.61 1.72
N GLY A 91 14.56 -2.85 1.57
CA GLY A 91 15.56 -2.52 2.60
C GLY A 91 15.01 -1.62 3.72
N ARG A 92 13.87 -2.00 4.28
CA ARG A 92 13.06 -1.32 5.27
C ARG A 92 12.62 -2.37 6.29
N ILE A 93 12.51 -1.94 7.54
CA ILE A 93 12.00 -2.78 8.61
C ILE A 93 10.52 -3.06 8.34
N ILE A 94 10.16 -4.33 8.21
CA ILE A 94 8.77 -4.76 8.03
C ILE A 94 8.17 -4.96 9.42
N PRO A 95 7.03 -4.31 9.74
CA PRO A 95 6.35 -4.51 11.01
C PRO A 95 6.00 -5.98 11.27
N SER A 96 6.09 -6.40 12.53
CA SER A 96 5.66 -7.73 12.95
C SER A 96 4.14 -7.88 12.90
N LEU A 97 3.65 -9.05 12.52
CA LEU A 97 2.24 -9.39 12.65
C LEU A 97 1.93 -9.80 14.09
N PRO A 98 0.66 -9.66 14.54
CA PRO A 98 0.22 -10.21 15.81
C PRO A 98 0.51 -11.72 15.89
N GLU A 99 0.67 -12.23 17.10
CA GLU A 99 0.90 -13.66 17.33
C GLU A 99 -0.26 -14.50 16.79
N LYS A 100 0.09 -15.63 16.17
CA LYS A 100 -0.90 -16.60 15.71
C LYS A 100 -1.47 -17.32 16.93
N GLN A 101 -2.69 -16.97 17.32
CA GLN A 101 -3.41 -17.75 18.33
C GLN A 101 -3.80 -19.11 17.76
N THR A 102 -3.38 -20.18 18.45
CA THR A 102 -3.66 -21.58 18.09
C THR A 102 -5.01 -22.07 18.60
N VAL A 103 -5.65 -21.31 19.50
CA VAL A 103 -6.95 -21.65 20.09
C VAL A 103 -7.90 -20.47 19.86
N TYR A 104 -8.87 -20.65 18.95
CA TYR A 104 -10.04 -19.79 18.88
C TYR A 104 -10.97 -20.19 20.03
N ASP A 105 -10.92 -19.44 21.11
CA ASP A 105 -11.80 -19.62 22.26
C ASP A 105 -13.13 -18.91 21.97
N LYS A 106 -14.14 -19.69 21.60
CA LYS A 106 -15.50 -19.22 21.27
C LYS A 106 -16.13 -18.41 22.41
N ASP A 107 -15.68 -18.65 23.64
CA ASP A 107 -16.23 -18.02 24.85
C ASP A 107 -15.48 -16.74 25.23
N LYS A 108 -14.31 -16.47 24.65
CA LYS A 108 -13.60 -15.19 24.81
C LYS A 108 -14.14 -14.15 23.84
N ARG A 109 -15.25 -13.50 24.23
CA ARG A 109 -15.61 -12.19 23.67
C ARG A 109 -14.47 -11.22 23.96
N TYR A 110 -13.72 -10.88 22.91
CA TYR A 110 -12.66 -9.91 23.03
C TYR A 110 -13.22 -8.51 23.31
N PRO A 111 -12.74 -7.80 24.35
CA PRO A 111 -13.33 -6.54 24.81
C PRO A 111 -13.15 -5.36 23.84
N TYR A 112 -12.36 -5.50 22.77
CA TYR A 112 -12.18 -4.47 21.75
C TYR A 112 -13.32 -4.39 20.71
N LEU A 113 -14.38 -5.18 20.86
CA LEU A 113 -15.61 -5.08 20.07
C LEU A 113 -16.68 -4.20 20.72
N LEU A 114 -16.38 -3.56 21.85
CA LEU A 114 -17.28 -2.65 22.57
C LEU A 114 -16.55 -1.34 22.90
N GLN A 115 -16.22 -0.54 21.89
CA GLN A 115 -15.98 0.90 22.01
C GLN A 115 -16.56 1.63 20.80
#